data_AF-A0A1B6KDV5-F1
#
_entry.id   AF-A0A1B6KDV5-F1
#
_cell.length_a   1.000
_cell.length_b   1.000
_cell.length_c   1.000
_cell.angle_alpha   90.00
_cell.angle_beta   90.00
_cell.angle_gamma   90.00
#
_symmetry.space_group_name_H-M   'P 1'
#
loop_
_entity.id
_entity.type
_entity.pdbx_description
1 polymer ?
#
loop_
_entity_poly.entity_id
_entity_poly.type
_entity_poly.pdbx_seq_one_letter_code
_entity_poly.pdbx_strand_id
1 'polypeptide(L)'
;ATLNARTSILAAANPIGGRYDRSKSLQQNIQLSAPIMSRFDLFFVLIDECNEVLDYAIARKIVSLHNNVDETAERVYTQEEVLRYIAFARQFKPMLPGL
;
A
#
# COMPACT_ATOMS: atom_id res chain seq x y z
N ALA A 1 0.82 -33.37 -7.96
CA ALA A 1 0.86 -32.40 -9.08
C ALA A 1 1.43 -31.09 -8.57
N THR A 2 2.23 -30.39 -9.37
CA THR A 2 2.89 -29.12 -8.99
C THR A 2 2.52 -28.06 -10.03
N LEU A 3 2.16 -26.84 -9.59
CA LEU A 3 1.75 -25.73 -10.46
C LEU A 3 2.58 -24.48 -10.17
N ASN A 4 2.78 -23.65 -11.20
CA ASN A 4 3.53 -22.42 -11.10
C ASN A 4 2.65 -21.25 -10.64
N ALA A 5 3.11 -20.46 -9.66
CA ALA A 5 2.35 -19.34 -9.08
C ALA A 5 3.18 -18.03 -9.07
N ARG A 6 3.59 -17.56 -10.26
CA ARG A 6 4.34 -16.30 -10.40
C ARG A 6 3.39 -15.10 -10.27
N THR A 7 3.26 -14.60 -9.06
CA THR A 7 2.52 -13.37 -8.76
C THR A 7 3.19 -12.62 -7.61
N SER A 8 3.01 -11.31 -7.58
CA SER A 8 3.25 -10.53 -6.36
C SER A 8 2.03 -10.68 -5.45
N ILE A 9 2.23 -10.56 -4.13
CA ILE A 9 1.16 -10.63 -3.12
C ILE A 9 1.08 -9.26 -2.43
N LEU A 10 -0.14 -8.75 -2.28
CA LEU A 10 -0.46 -7.65 -1.39
C LEU A 10 -1.26 -8.23 -0.22
N ALA A 11 -0.83 -7.94 1.01
CA ALA A 11 -1.49 -8.41 2.22
C ALA A 11 -1.87 -7.22 3.11
N ALA A 12 -3.02 -7.33 3.77
CA ALA A 12 -3.46 -6.41 4.81
C ALA A 12 -3.62 -7.19 6.10
N ALA A 13 -3.13 -6.62 7.21
CA ALA A 13 -3.22 -7.20 8.53
C ALA A 13 -3.49 -6.09 9.55
N ASN A 14 -4.33 -6.41 10.54
CA ASN A 14 -4.59 -5.50 11.64
C ASN A 14 -3.70 -5.84 12.84
N PRO A 15 -3.30 -4.85 13.65
CA PRO A 15 -2.54 -5.10 14.87
C PRO A 15 -3.32 -5.98 15.87
N ILE A 16 -2.60 -6.75 16.67
CA ILE A 16 -3.15 -7.50 17.80
C ILE A 16 -3.79 -6.51 18.78
N GLY A 17 -5.04 -6.76 19.16
CA GLY A 17 -5.79 -5.85 20.05
C GLY A 17 -6.33 -4.59 19.35
N GLY A 18 -6.21 -4.49 18.02
CA GLY A 18 -6.88 -3.47 17.21
C GLY A 18 -6.20 -2.10 17.13
N ARG A 19 -5.13 -1.85 17.90
CA ARG A 19 -4.30 -0.64 17.81
C ARG A 19 -2.83 -0.99 17.74
N TYR A 20 -2.09 -0.25 16.93
CA TYR A 20 -0.66 -0.44 16.78
C TYR A 20 0.08 0.12 18.01
N ASP A 21 0.89 -0.71 18.66
CA ASP A 21 1.69 -0.36 19.82
C ASP A 21 3.13 -0.04 19.39
N ARG A 22 3.49 1.25 19.47
CA ARG A 22 4.81 1.75 19.05
C ARG A 22 5.96 1.28 19.93
N SER A 23 5.67 0.77 21.13
CA SER A 23 6.70 0.23 22.02
C SER A 23 7.13 -1.20 21.64
N LYS A 24 6.36 -1.85 20.77
CA LYS A 24 6.57 -3.24 20.35
C LYS A 24 7.17 -3.32 18.95
N SER A 25 7.88 -4.41 18.68
CA SER A 25 8.34 -4.71 17.32
C SER A 25 7.15 -4.99 16.38
N LEU A 26 7.37 -4.93 15.07
CA LEU A 26 6.35 -5.29 14.09
C LEU A 26 5.80 -6.71 14.32
N GLN A 27 6.70 -7.68 14.57
CA GLN A 27 6.33 -9.07 14.85
C GLN A 27 5.49 -9.21 16.13
N GLN A 28 5.73 -8.37 17.13
CA GLN A 28 4.92 -8.36 18.36
C GLN A 28 3.57 -7.65 18.17
N ASN A 29 3.46 -6.77 17.17
CA ASN A 29 2.22 -6.10 16.80
C ASN A 29 1.30 -6.96 15.93
N ILE A 30 1.84 -7.91 15.17
CA ILE A 30 1.06 -8.73 14.22
C ILE A 30 1.31 -10.22 14.45
N GLN A 31 0.27 -11.05 14.36
CA GLN A 31 0.39 -12.50 14.59
C GLN A 31 0.91 -13.24 13.34
N LEU A 32 2.06 -12.82 12.79
CA LEU A 32 2.72 -13.47 11.66
C LEU A 32 4.00 -14.18 12.12
N SER A 33 4.22 -15.39 11.58
CA SER A 33 5.44 -16.15 11.86
C SER A 33 6.63 -15.54 11.13
N ALA A 34 7.82 -15.64 11.73
CA ALA A 34 9.06 -15.10 11.15
C ALA A 34 9.35 -15.61 9.72
N PRO A 35 9.10 -16.90 9.37
CA PRO A 35 9.30 -17.38 8.01
C PRO A 35 8.38 -16.76 6.96
N ILE A 36 7.17 -16.33 7.34
CA ILE A 36 6.28 -15.60 6.43
C ILE A 36 6.78 -14.17 6.30
N MET A 37 7.13 -13.53 7.43
CA MET A 37 7.58 -12.14 7.41
C MET A 37 8.83 -11.93 6.56
N SER A 38 9.79 -12.87 6.61
CA SER A 38 11.00 -12.79 5.79
C SER A 38 10.78 -12.95 4.28
N ARG A 39 9.58 -13.36 3.85
CA ARG A 39 9.19 -13.44 2.43
C ARG A 39 8.59 -12.14 1.90
N PHE A 40 8.27 -11.20 2.77
CA PHE A 40 7.85 -9.86 2.37
C PHE A 40 9.08 -8.95 2.29
N ASP A 41 9.32 -8.38 1.12
CA ASP A 41 10.41 -7.41 0.93
C ASP A 41 10.07 -6.04 1.53
N LEU A 42 8.78 -5.72 1.70
CA LEU A 42 8.28 -4.43 2.16
C LEU A 42 7.15 -4.59 3.18
N PHE A 43 7.17 -3.75 4.22
CA PHE A 43 6.09 -3.59 5.19
C PHE A 43 5.70 -2.12 5.30
N PHE A 44 4.42 -1.83 5.08
CA PHE A 44 3.85 -0.49 5.25
C PHE A 44 2.95 -0.47 6.48
N VAL A 45 3.45 0.06 7.59
CA VAL A 45 2.66 0.22 8.83
C VAL A 45 1.92 1.54 8.79
N LEU A 46 0.59 1.47 8.73
CA LEU A 46 -0.29 2.64 8.84
C LEU A 46 -0.74 2.78 10.29
N ILE A 47 -0.45 3.92 10.92
CA ILE A 47 -0.83 4.20 12.30
C ILE A 47 -1.91 5.27 12.31
N ASP A 48 -3.00 4.96 13.01
CA ASP A 48 -4.07 5.90 13.30
C ASP A 48 -3.64 6.84 14.44
N GLU A 49 -3.36 8.10 14.10
CA GLU A 49 -3.07 9.18 15.05
C GLU A 49 -4.20 10.21 15.00
N CYS A 50 -4.68 10.65 16.16
CA CYS A 50 -5.63 11.76 16.22
C CYS A 50 -4.95 13.05 15.74
N ASN A 51 -5.38 13.58 14.60
CA ASN A 51 -4.87 14.83 14.05
C ASN A 51 -6.02 15.58 13.41
N GLU A 52 -6.54 16.58 14.12
CA GLU A 52 -7.76 17.30 13.73
C GLU A 52 -7.70 17.86 12.30
N VAL A 53 -6.53 18.35 11.86
CA VAL A 53 -6.36 18.90 10.50
C VAL A 53 -6.48 17.81 9.45
N LEU A 54 -5.84 16.66 9.68
CA LEU A 54 -5.91 15.51 8.78
C LEU A 54 -7.31 14.89 8.79
N ASP A 55 -7.89 14.71 9.98
CA ASP A 55 -9.21 14.15 10.18
C ASP A 55 -10.29 15.00 9.49
N TYR A 56 -10.21 16.32 9.62
CA TYR A 56 -11.11 17.24 8.93
C TYR A 56 -10.93 17.18 7.40
N ALA A 57 -9.69 17.06 6.90
CA ALA A 57 -9.43 16.92 5.47
C ALA A 57 -10.01 15.62 4.91
N ILE A 58 -9.86 14.51 5.63
CA ILE A 58 -10.45 13.21 5.28
C ILE A 58 -11.96 13.28 5.30
N ALA A 59 -12.56 13.83 6.38
CA ALA A 59 -14.00 13.97 6.52
C ALA A 59 -14.61 14.81 5.39
N ARG A 60 -14.01 15.96 5.06
CA ARG A 60 -14.43 16.79 3.91
C ARG A 60 -14.40 16.00 2.62
N LYS A 61 -13.36 15.20 2.37
CA LYS A 61 -13.27 14.38 1.17
C LYS A 61 -14.36 13.31 1.13
N ILE A 62 -14.64 12.63 2.24
CA ILE A 62 -15.72 11.66 2.36
C ILE A 62 -17.06 12.32 2.02
N VAL A 63 -17.36 13.50 2.59
CA VAL A 63 -18.61 14.23 2.34
C VAL A 63 -18.72 14.64 0.86
N SER A 64 -17.67 15.18 0.26
CA SER A 64 -17.65 15.56 -1.16
C SER A 64 -17.98 14.37 -2.07
N LEU A 65 -17.35 13.20 -1.81
CA LEU A 65 -17.57 11.98 -2.59
C LEU A 65 -19.02 11.51 -2.53
N HIS A 66 -19.66 11.57 -1.37
CA HIS A 66 -21.05 11.11 -1.21
C HIS A 66 -22.10 12.10 -1.74
N ASN A 67 -21.73 13.37 -1.90
CA ASN A 67 -22.59 14.38 -2.51
C ASN A 67 -22.51 14.41 -4.05
N ASN A 68 -21.81 13.45 -4.67
CA ASN A 68 -21.47 13.45 -6.11
C ASN A 68 -20.79 14.75 -6.57
N VAL A 69 -20.17 15.48 -5.64
CA VAL A 69 -19.29 16.59 -5.97
C VAL A 69 -17.98 15.92 -6.34
N ASP A 70 -17.80 15.67 -7.63
CA ASP A 70 -16.59 15.09 -8.16
C ASP A 70 -15.48 16.16 -8.13
N GLU A 71 -14.94 16.42 -6.94
CA GLU A 71 -13.66 17.10 -6.76
C GLU A 71 -12.57 16.17 -7.31
N THR A 72 -12.51 16.06 -8.63
CA THR A 72 -11.39 15.47 -9.32
C THR A 72 -10.21 16.41 -9.11
N ALA A 73 -9.39 16.07 -8.11
CA ALA A 73 -8.07 16.67 -7.99
C ALA A 73 -7.40 16.61 -9.36
N GLU A 74 -6.87 17.73 -9.83
CA GLU A 74 -6.28 17.83 -11.16
C GLU A 74 -5.17 16.77 -11.27
N ARG A 75 -5.37 15.78 -12.15
CA ARG A 75 -4.42 14.70 -12.38
C ARG A 75 -3.59 15.06 -13.60
N VAL A 76 -2.26 15.05 -13.43
CA VAL A 76 -1.31 15.30 -14.54
C VAL A 76 -1.42 14.22 -15.62
N TYR A 77 -1.72 12.99 -15.22
CA TYR A 77 -1.84 11.85 -16.12
C TYR A 77 -3.18 11.13 -15.92
N THR A 78 -3.75 10.68 -17.02
CA THR A 78 -4.87 9.76 -17.06
C THR A 78 -4.43 8.36 -16.63
N GLN A 79 -5.40 7.55 -16.19
CA GLN A 79 -5.14 6.15 -15.85
C GLN A 79 -4.60 5.36 -17.06
N GLU A 80 -5.09 5.65 -18.27
CA GLU A 80 -4.65 5.00 -19.50
C GLU A 80 -3.18 5.27 -19.81
N GLU A 81 -2.74 6.52 -19.69
CA GLU A 81 -1.34 6.90 -19.90
C GLU A 81 -0.41 6.17 -18.92
N VAL A 82 -0.78 6.14 -17.63
CA VAL A 82 0.00 5.43 -16.60
C VAL A 82 0.08 3.94 -16.89
N LEU A 83 -1.04 3.30 -17.25
CA LEU A 83 -1.06 1.86 -17.57
C LEU A 83 -0.24 1.55 -18.81
N ARG A 84 -0.34 2.36 -19.86
CA ARG A 84 0.45 2.23 -21.09
C ARG A 84 1.94 2.36 -20.80
N TYR A 85 2.33 3.33 -19.96
CA TYR A 85 3.71 3.50 -19.54
C TYR A 85 4.24 2.31 -18.74
N ILE A 86 3.47 1.79 -17.77
CA ILE A 86 3.86 0.59 -17.00
C ILE A 86 4.06 -0.61 -17.93
N ALA A 87 3.17 -0.81 -18.91
CA ALA A 87 3.29 -1.90 -19.87
C ALA A 87 4.56 -1.77 -20.73
N PHE A 88 4.91 -0.56 -21.17
CA PHE A 88 6.15 -0.28 -21.88
C PHE A 88 7.39 -0.53 -20.99
N ALA A 89 7.41 0.01 -19.78
CA ALA A 89 8.54 -0.12 -18.85
C ALA A 89 8.85 -1.58 -18.48
N ARG A 90 7.84 -2.46 -18.43
CA ARG A 90 8.00 -3.90 -18.17
C ARG A 90 8.73 -4.67 -19.26
N GLN A 91 8.95 -4.08 -20.45
CA GLN A 91 9.71 -4.72 -21.54
C GLN A 91 11.22 -4.69 -21.31
N PHE A 92 11.70 -3.78 -20.45
CA PHE A 92 13.12 -3.66 -20.15
C PHE A 92 13.56 -4.71 -19.12
N LYS A 93 14.79 -5.21 -19.28
CA LYS A 93 15.51 -6.00 -18.26
C LYS A 93 16.73 -5.20 -17.83
N PRO A 94 16.61 -4.34 -16.80
CA PRO A 94 17.72 -3.51 -16.34
C PRO A 94 18.92 -4.38 -15.94
N MET A 95 20.12 -3.87 -16.20
CA MET A 95 21.38 -4.49 -15.80
C MET A 95 22.11 -3.57 -14.81
N LEU A 96 22.73 -4.15 -13.80
CA LEU A 96 23.62 -3.42 -12.90
C LEU A 96 25.01 -3.34 -13.54
N PRO A 97 25.55 -2.15 -13.83
CA PRO A 97 26.89 -2.05 -14.39
C PRO A 97 27.93 -2.50 -13.35
N GLY A 98 28.77 -3.47 -13.69
CA GLY A 98 29.89 -3.94 -12.84
C GLY A 98 29.61 -5.17 -11.96
N LEU A 99 28.46 -5.82 -12.16
CA LEU A 99 28.22 -7.23 -11.76
C LEU A 99 28.23 -8.14 -12.99
#